data_AF-A0AA39H409-F1
#
_entry.id   AF-A0AA39H409-F1
#
_cell.length_a   1.000
_cell.length_b   1.000
_cell.length_c   1.000
_cell.angle_alpha   90.00
_cell.angle_beta   90.00
_cell.angle_gamma   90.00
#
_symmetry.space_group_name_H-M   'P 1'
#
loop_
_entity.id
_entity.type
_entity.pdbx_description
1 polymer ?
#
loop_
_entity_poly.entity_id
_entity_poly.type
_entity_poly.pdbx_seq_one_letter_code
_entity_poly.pdbx_strand_id
1 'polypeptide(L)'
;MAYDESKSGSINRHERNVLSRVAELRREGLWTLSRLPMCVGPPRNKTTWDYMLDEAVWMAADFKCEHVWKVRMARSIAFEAKDYVKEKKKKKKRFAKCVVRMCVGPPRNKTTWDYMLDEAVWMAADFKCEHSWKVRMARSIAFEAKDYVKEKKKKKKRFAKCVVRMCDGPPRNKTTWDYMLDEAVWMAEDFKCEHSWKVRMARLIAFEAKDYVKKKRFVK
;
A
#
# COMPACT_ATOMS: atom_id res chain seq x y z
N MET A 1 4.23 -63.67 -16.48
CA MET A 1 3.09 -63.60 -15.54
C MET A 1 1.82 -63.76 -16.35
N ALA A 2 1.29 -64.98 -16.44
CA ALA A 2 0.04 -65.27 -17.12
C ALA A 2 -1.11 -64.82 -16.21
N TYR A 3 -1.97 -63.93 -16.70
CA TYR A 3 -3.21 -63.60 -16.02
C TYR A 3 -4.15 -64.80 -16.13
N ASP A 4 -4.61 -65.28 -14.98
CA ASP A 4 -5.47 -66.43 -14.81
C ASP A 4 -6.89 -66.13 -15.31
N GLU A 5 -7.22 -66.55 -16.54
CA GLU A 5 -8.52 -66.35 -17.20
C GLU A 5 -9.69 -67.04 -16.47
N SER A 6 -9.43 -67.95 -15.53
CA SER A 6 -10.45 -68.69 -14.79
C SER A 6 -11.31 -67.79 -13.87
N LYS A 7 -10.77 -66.67 -13.38
CA LYS A 7 -11.51 -65.68 -12.58
C LYS A 7 -12.48 -64.83 -13.41
N SER A 8 -12.24 -64.69 -14.71
CA SER A 8 -13.11 -63.90 -15.60
C SER A 8 -14.47 -64.57 -15.84
N GLY A 9 -14.54 -65.91 -15.83
CA GLY A 9 -15.78 -66.66 -16.07
C GLY A 9 -16.81 -66.59 -14.94
N SER A 10 -16.33 -66.45 -13.69
CA SER A 10 -17.18 -66.29 -12.49
C SER A 10 -17.76 -64.88 -12.37
N ILE A 11 -16.91 -63.86 -12.58
CA ILE A 11 -17.31 -62.45 -12.61
C ILE A 11 -18.32 -62.21 -13.74
N ASN A 12 -18.08 -62.78 -14.93
CA ASN A 12 -19.03 -62.71 -16.05
C ASN A 12 -20.40 -63.33 -15.74
N ARG A 13 -20.47 -64.38 -14.91
CA ARG A 13 -21.76 -65.01 -14.57
C ARG A 13 -22.55 -64.15 -13.59
N HIS A 14 -21.88 -63.62 -12.57
CA HIS A 14 -22.51 -62.69 -11.62
C HIS A 14 -22.94 -61.40 -12.31
N GLU A 15 -22.07 -60.82 -13.14
CA GLU A 15 -22.35 -59.59 -13.88
C GLU A 15 -23.47 -59.80 -14.91
N ARG A 16 -23.51 -60.93 -15.62
CA ARG A 16 -24.65 -61.28 -16.49
C ARG A 16 -25.95 -61.45 -15.71
N ASN A 17 -25.92 -62.10 -14.55
CA ASN A 17 -27.11 -62.27 -13.72
C ASN A 17 -27.63 -60.91 -13.22
N VAL A 18 -26.72 -60.02 -12.80
CA VAL A 18 -27.05 -58.65 -12.38
C VAL A 18 -27.62 -57.85 -13.55
N LEU A 19 -26.98 -57.88 -14.73
CA LEU A 19 -27.46 -57.15 -15.92
C LEU A 19 -28.80 -57.70 -16.44
N SER A 20 -28.99 -59.02 -16.40
CA SER A 20 -30.26 -59.67 -16.75
C SER A 20 -31.37 -59.27 -15.77
N ARG A 21 -31.07 -59.27 -14.47
CA ARG A 21 -32.01 -58.82 -13.44
C ARG A 21 -32.32 -57.33 -13.53
N VAL A 22 -31.34 -56.48 -13.83
CA VAL A 22 -31.56 -55.05 -14.09
C VAL A 22 -32.41 -54.84 -15.34
N ALA A 23 -32.21 -55.62 -16.40
CA ALA A 23 -33.02 -55.55 -17.61
C ALA A 23 -34.47 -56.00 -17.36
N GLU A 24 -34.68 -57.03 -16.55
CA GLU A 24 -36.00 -57.49 -16.09
C GLU A 24 -36.70 -56.42 -15.26
N LEU A 25 -36.03 -55.85 -14.26
CA LEU A 25 -36.57 -54.78 -13.42
C LEU A 25 -36.85 -53.49 -14.21
N ARG A 26 -36.09 -53.22 -15.28
CA ARG A 26 -36.39 -52.14 -16.23
C ARG A 26 -37.63 -52.43 -17.06
N ARG A 27 -37.85 -53.68 -17.48
CA ARG A 27 -39.03 -54.11 -18.24
C ARG A 27 -40.31 -54.03 -17.40
N GLU A 28 -40.20 -54.36 -16.12
CA GLU A 28 -41.30 -54.26 -15.13
C GLU A 28 -41.53 -52.82 -14.64
N GLY A 29 -40.72 -51.84 -15.09
CA GLY A 29 -40.84 -50.44 -14.69
C GLY A 29 -40.36 -50.15 -13.25
N LEU A 30 -39.79 -51.14 -12.56
CA LEU A 30 -39.33 -51.06 -11.17
C LEU A 30 -37.90 -50.50 -11.04
N TRP A 31 -37.21 -50.25 -12.16
CA TRP A 31 -35.86 -49.68 -12.17
C TRP A 31 -35.75 -48.49 -13.11
N THR A 32 -35.42 -47.31 -12.57
CA THR A 32 -35.30 -46.06 -13.34
C THR A 32 -34.05 -46.07 -14.24
N LEU A 33 -34.19 -45.60 -15.48
CA LEU A 33 -33.13 -45.59 -16.51
C LEU A 33 -32.00 -44.59 -16.24
N SER A 34 -32.21 -43.61 -15.36
CA SER A 34 -31.25 -42.55 -15.06
C SER A 34 -30.92 -42.49 -13.58
N ARG A 35 -29.72 -41.99 -13.25
CA ARG A 35 -29.39 -41.59 -11.89
C ARG A 35 -30.38 -40.50 -11.50
N LEU A 36 -31.13 -40.71 -10.42
CA LEU A 36 -32.05 -39.70 -9.90
C LEU A 36 -31.29 -38.37 -9.78
N PRO A 37 -31.87 -37.24 -10.26
CA PRO A 37 -31.25 -35.94 -10.09
C PRO A 37 -30.92 -35.75 -8.61
N MET A 38 -29.74 -35.18 -8.33
CA MET A 38 -29.28 -34.98 -6.96
C MET A 38 -30.38 -34.27 -6.19
N CYS A 39 -30.90 -34.92 -5.15
CA CYS A 39 -31.97 -34.35 -4.34
C CYS A 39 -31.42 -33.05 -3.73
N VAL A 40 -31.87 -31.91 -4.25
CA VAL A 40 -31.56 -30.61 -3.67
C VAL A 40 -32.40 -30.56 -2.40
N GLY A 41 -31.74 -30.74 -1.25
CA GLY A 41 -32.40 -30.60 0.03
C GLY A 41 -33.06 -29.22 0.15
N PRO A 42 -34.05 -29.06 1.05
CA PRO A 42 -34.66 -27.76 1.29
C PRO A 42 -33.57 -26.72 1.61
N PRO A 43 -33.72 -25.47 1.16
CA PRO A 43 -32.71 -24.44 1.40
C PRO A 43 -32.47 -24.32 2.90
N ARG A 44 -31.20 -24.40 3.31
CA ARG A 44 -30.83 -24.27 4.72
C ARG A 44 -31.35 -22.93 5.26
N ASN A 45 -32.00 -22.97 6.41
CA ASN A 45 -32.35 -21.75 7.12
C ASN A 45 -31.07 -20.98 7.51
N LYS A 46 -31.12 -19.65 7.38
CA LYS A 46 -30.03 -18.82 7.87
C LYS A 46 -29.85 -19.05 9.37
N THR A 47 -28.64 -19.40 9.76
CA THR A 47 -28.22 -19.47 11.16
C THR A 47 -27.73 -18.10 11.61
N THR A 48 -27.68 -17.89 12.93
CA THR A 48 -27.17 -16.64 13.53
C THR A 48 -25.78 -16.26 13.03
N TRP A 49 -24.93 -17.25 12.73
CA TRP A 49 -23.60 -17.04 12.14
C TRP A 49 -23.65 -16.48 10.71
N ASP A 50 -24.64 -16.86 9.90
CA ASP A 50 -24.78 -16.31 8.55
C ASP A 50 -25.16 -14.83 8.61
N TYR A 51 -26.02 -14.45 9.57
CA TYR A 51 -26.34 -13.04 9.80
C TYR A 51 -25.12 -12.27 10.27
N MET A 52 -24.32 -12.83 11.19
CA MET A 52 -23.09 -12.19 11.65
C MET A 52 -22.09 -11.96 10.50
N LEU A 53 -21.96 -12.93 9.59
CA LEU A 53 -21.09 -12.81 8.42
C LEU A 53 -21.63 -11.85 7.37
N ASP A 54 -22.95 -11.84 7.13
CA ASP A 54 -23.61 -10.87 6.25
C ASP A 54 -23.35 -9.43 6.73
N GLU A 55 -23.49 -9.17 8.03
CA GLU A 55 -23.18 -7.86 8.62
C GLU A 55 -21.68 -7.51 8.52
N ALA A 56 -20.78 -8.49 8.69
CA ALA A 56 -19.35 -8.29 8.51
C ALA A 56 -18.96 -7.91 7.07
N VAL A 57 -19.60 -8.54 6.08
CA VAL A 57 -19.42 -8.20 4.66
C VAL A 57 -19.95 -6.79 4.37
N TRP A 58 -21.11 -6.44 4.94
CA TRP A 58 -21.69 -5.11 4.78
C TRP A 58 -20.81 -4.02 5.37
N MET A 59 -20.29 -4.23 6.59
CA MET A 59 -19.31 -3.33 7.22
C MET A 59 -18.00 -3.24 6.42
N ALA A 60 -17.51 -4.34 5.86
CA ALA A 60 -16.28 -4.33 5.05
C ALA A 60 -16.43 -3.46 3.79
N ALA A 61 -17.61 -3.46 3.16
CA ALA A 61 -17.91 -2.58 2.04
C ALA A 61 -17.90 -1.10 2.46
N ASP A 62 -18.49 -0.78 3.62
CA ASP A 62 -18.49 0.58 4.17
C ASP A 62 -17.07 1.07 4.48
N PHE A 63 -16.26 0.27 5.18
CA PHE A 63 -14.85 0.62 5.47
C PHE A 63 -14.01 0.82 4.21
N LYS A 64 -14.25 0.03 3.16
CA LYS A 64 -13.56 0.19 1.87
C LYS A 64 -13.92 1.51 1.21
N CYS A 65 -15.22 1.83 1.15
CA CYS A 65 -15.69 3.13 0.70
C CYS A 65 -15.08 4.23 1.56
N GLU A 66 -14.98 4.00 2.87
CA GLU A 66 -14.46 4.96 3.84
C GLU A 66 -12.99 5.33 3.56
N HIS A 67 -12.17 4.31 3.42
CA HIS A 67 -10.77 4.45 3.07
C HIS A 67 -10.58 5.16 1.72
N VAL A 68 -11.36 4.78 0.70
CA VAL A 68 -11.25 5.40 -0.63
C VAL A 68 -11.58 6.89 -0.59
N TRP A 69 -12.66 7.30 0.10
CA TRP A 69 -13.01 8.72 0.16
C TRP A 69 -12.01 9.52 0.99
N LYS A 70 -11.50 8.97 2.09
CA LYS A 70 -10.45 9.62 2.90
C LYS A 70 -9.16 9.83 2.10
N VAL A 71 -8.73 8.82 1.35
CA VAL A 71 -7.55 8.92 0.47
C VAL A 71 -7.76 9.95 -0.64
N ARG A 72 -8.94 9.97 -1.27
CA ARG A 72 -9.29 10.97 -2.29
C ARG A 72 -9.28 12.39 -1.72
N MET A 73 -9.86 12.60 -0.54
CA MET A 73 -9.86 13.88 0.15
C MET A 73 -8.43 14.34 0.49
N ALA A 74 -7.60 13.45 1.06
CA ALA A 74 -6.20 13.76 1.38
C ALA A 74 -5.39 14.14 0.12
N ARG A 75 -5.65 13.48 -1.01
CA ARG A 75 -5.04 13.84 -2.30
C ARG A 75 -5.47 15.23 -2.75
N SER A 76 -6.76 15.55 -2.66
CA SER A 76 -7.29 16.87 -3.02
C SER A 76 -6.58 17.99 -2.23
N ILE A 77 -6.53 17.84 -0.91
CA ILE A 77 -5.87 18.81 -0.01
C ILE A 77 -4.37 18.94 -0.34
N ALA A 78 -3.69 17.83 -0.65
CA ALA A 78 -2.28 17.86 -1.03
C ALA A 78 -2.02 18.58 -2.37
N PHE A 79 -2.93 18.43 -3.35
CA PHE A 79 -2.86 19.16 -4.61
C PHE A 79 -3.08 20.66 -4.41
N GLU A 80 -4.09 21.03 -3.63
CA GLU A 80 -4.38 22.43 -3.30
C GLU A 80 -3.20 23.10 -2.57
N ALA A 81 -2.63 22.43 -1.56
CA ALA A 81 -1.45 22.91 -0.84
C ALA A 81 -0.23 23.08 -1.77
N LYS A 82 -0.03 22.14 -2.70
CA LYS A 82 1.04 22.21 -3.72
C LYS A 82 0.85 23.43 -4.60
N ASP A 83 -0.36 23.71 -5.06
CA ASP A 83 -0.64 24.83 -5.94
C ASP A 83 -0.55 26.18 -5.21
N TYR A 84 -1.04 26.28 -3.97
CA TYR A 84 -0.83 27.45 -3.11
C TYR A 84 0.66 27.80 -2.95
N VAL A 85 1.52 26.80 -2.70
CA VAL A 85 2.98 27.01 -2.59
C VAL A 85 3.58 27.50 -3.91
N LYS A 86 3.16 26.96 -5.06
CA LYS A 86 3.62 27.43 -6.37
C LYS A 86 3.22 28.89 -6.61
N GLU A 87 1.97 29.25 -6.31
CA GLU A 87 1.50 30.63 -6.46
C GLU A 87 2.26 31.60 -5.57
N LYS A 88 2.49 31.24 -4.30
CA LYS A 88 3.29 32.05 -3.38
C LYS A 88 4.71 32.27 -3.90
N LYS A 89 5.34 31.26 -4.51
CA LYS A 89 6.64 31.40 -5.18
C LYS A 89 6.57 32.32 -6.40
N LYS A 90 5.53 32.22 -7.24
CA LYS A 90 5.32 33.12 -8.40
C LYS A 90 5.13 34.57 -7.94
N LYS A 91 4.33 34.82 -6.90
CA LYS A 91 4.13 36.14 -6.30
C LYS A 91 5.45 36.72 -5.77
N LYS A 92 6.25 35.94 -5.05
CA LYS A 92 7.60 36.35 -4.61
C LYS A 92 8.53 36.71 -5.76
N LYS A 93 8.54 35.92 -6.85
CA LYS A 93 9.34 36.23 -8.05
C LYS A 93 8.87 37.52 -8.74
N ARG A 94 7.55 37.73 -8.84
CA ARG A 94 6.98 38.97 -9.38
C ARG A 94 7.35 40.18 -8.52
N PHE A 95 7.24 40.05 -7.20
CA PHE A 95 7.64 41.09 -6.26
C PHE A 95 9.14 41.40 -6.39
N ALA A 96 10.01 40.39 -6.37
CA ALA A 96 11.45 40.58 -6.59
C ALA A 96 11.75 41.27 -7.94
N LYS A 97 11.06 40.87 -9.01
CA LYS A 97 11.19 41.53 -10.33
C LYS A 97 10.71 42.98 -10.31
N CYS A 98 9.62 43.28 -9.60
CA CYS A 98 9.10 44.64 -9.45
C CYS A 98 10.06 45.52 -8.63
N VAL A 99 10.62 44.98 -7.54
CA VAL A 99 11.63 45.65 -6.71
C VAL A 99 12.89 45.96 -7.53
N VAL A 100 13.40 44.99 -8.29
CA VAL A 100 14.54 45.24 -9.20
C VAL A 100 14.21 46.34 -10.21
N ARG A 101 13.00 46.33 -10.78
CA ARG A 101 12.57 47.38 -11.72
C ARG A 101 12.38 48.76 -11.06
N MET A 102 12.05 48.83 -9.77
CA MET A 102 11.94 50.09 -9.01
C MET A 102 13.27 50.63 -8.51
N CYS A 103 14.26 49.76 -8.26
CA CYS A 103 15.56 50.16 -7.69
C CYS A 103 16.65 50.43 -8.73
N VAL A 104 16.42 50.17 -10.02
CA VAL A 104 17.33 50.63 -11.08
C VAL A 104 16.99 52.09 -11.35
N GLY A 105 17.68 53.00 -10.65
CA GLY A 105 17.67 54.42 -10.96
C GLY A 105 18.14 54.68 -12.40
N PRO A 106 17.95 55.91 -12.92
CA PRO A 106 18.39 56.27 -14.27
C PRO A 106 19.87 55.92 -14.48
N PRO A 107 20.29 55.51 -15.69
CA PRO A 107 21.67 55.13 -15.96
C PRO A 107 22.60 56.27 -15.55
N ARG A 108 23.38 56.04 -14.51
CA ARG A 108 24.39 56.96 -13.99
C ARG A 108 25.76 56.45 -14.42
N ASN A 109 26.66 57.36 -14.73
CA ASN A 109 28.04 57.02 -15.05
C ASN A 109 28.68 56.29 -13.85
N LYS A 110 29.39 55.19 -14.12
CA LYS A 110 30.06 54.42 -13.07
C LYS A 110 31.10 55.31 -12.40
N THR A 111 30.98 55.45 -11.09
CA THR A 111 31.98 56.08 -10.22
C THR A 111 33.04 55.06 -9.82
N THR A 112 34.19 55.51 -9.32
CA THR A 112 35.24 54.63 -8.77
C THR A 112 34.69 53.65 -7.71
N TRP A 113 33.68 54.08 -6.94
CA TRP A 113 32.99 53.24 -5.96
C TRP A 113 32.15 52.12 -6.58
N ASP A 114 31.58 52.34 -7.77
CA ASP A 114 30.82 51.29 -8.49
C ASP A 114 31.75 50.17 -8.96
N TYR A 115 32.99 50.48 -9.34
CA TYR A 115 34.01 49.47 -9.66
C TYR A 115 34.44 48.68 -8.42
N MET A 116 34.67 49.34 -7.28
CA MET A 116 34.96 48.65 -6.02
C MET A 116 33.80 47.74 -5.59
N LEU A 117 32.55 48.15 -5.80
CA LEU A 117 31.38 47.33 -5.49
C LEU A 117 31.21 46.17 -6.47
N ASP A 118 31.49 46.35 -7.76
CA ASP A 118 31.50 45.26 -8.74
C ASP A 118 32.54 44.20 -8.37
N GLU A 119 33.75 44.61 -7.95
CA GLU A 119 34.78 43.71 -7.42
C GLU A 119 34.32 42.99 -6.15
N ALA A 120 33.67 43.70 -5.21
CA ALA A 120 33.12 43.10 -3.99
C ALA A 120 31.97 42.11 -4.29
N VAL A 121 31.12 42.40 -5.27
CA VAL A 121 30.04 41.51 -5.73
C VAL A 121 30.61 40.27 -6.42
N TRP A 122 31.67 40.44 -7.21
CA TRP A 122 32.37 39.34 -7.86
C TRP A 122 33.05 38.43 -6.82
N MET A 123 33.75 38.99 -5.84
CA MET A 123 34.28 38.25 -4.69
C MET A 123 33.17 37.53 -3.90
N ALA A 124 32.04 38.18 -3.65
CA ALA A 124 30.91 37.55 -2.97
C ALA A 124 30.25 36.43 -3.79
N ALA A 125 30.29 36.51 -5.12
CA ALA A 125 29.85 35.43 -6.01
C ALA A 125 30.84 34.26 -5.98
N ASP A 126 32.14 34.54 -5.94
CA ASP A 126 33.19 33.53 -5.80
C ASP A 126 33.07 32.75 -4.48
N PHE A 127 32.94 33.45 -3.35
CA PHE A 127 32.68 32.79 -2.05
C PHE A 127 31.40 31.94 -2.04
N LYS A 128 30.35 32.37 -2.75
CA LYS A 128 29.10 31.58 -2.88
C LYS A 128 29.32 30.34 -3.75
N CYS A 129 30.03 30.48 -4.87
CA CYS A 129 30.43 29.35 -5.70
C CYS A 129 31.27 28.37 -4.88
N GLU A 130 32.25 28.86 -4.12
CA GLU A 130 33.13 28.08 -3.27
C GLU A 130 32.37 27.28 -2.20
N HIS A 131 31.52 27.97 -1.45
CA HIS A 131 30.66 27.35 -0.44
C HIS A 131 29.67 26.36 -1.07
N SER A 132 29.16 26.64 -2.28
CA SER A 132 28.20 25.76 -2.94
C SER A 132 28.79 24.41 -3.34
N TRP A 133 30.01 24.38 -3.88
CA TRP A 133 30.64 23.12 -4.27
C TRP A 133 31.10 22.35 -3.03
N LYS A 134 31.57 23.03 -1.97
CA LYS A 134 31.89 22.41 -0.67
C LYS A 134 30.67 21.75 -0.03
N VAL A 135 29.53 22.45 0.01
CA VAL A 135 28.26 21.89 0.51
C VAL A 135 27.79 20.72 -0.36
N ARG A 136 27.97 20.80 -1.68
CA ARG A 136 27.62 19.71 -2.60
C ARG A 136 28.49 18.47 -2.35
N MET A 137 29.79 18.65 -2.14
CA MET A 137 30.73 17.59 -1.79
C MET A 137 30.34 16.92 -0.46
N ALA A 138 30.08 17.72 0.58
CA ALA A 138 29.64 17.23 1.88
C ALA A 138 28.33 16.43 1.78
N ARG A 139 27.38 16.88 0.93
CA ARG A 139 26.15 16.13 0.64
C ARG A 139 26.44 14.81 -0.06
N SER A 140 27.34 14.77 -1.03
CA SER A 140 27.72 13.54 -1.73
C SER A 140 28.26 12.49 -0.75
N ILE A 141 29.20 12.91 0.11
CA ILE A 141 29.77 12.04 1.16
C ILE A 141 28.68 11.54 2.12
N ALA A 142 27.76 12.43 2.53
CA ALA A 142 26.64 12.04 3.39
C ALA A 142 25.68 11.04 2.72
N PHE A 143 25.44 11.16 1.41
CA PHE A 143 24.64 10.20 0.65
C PHE A 143 25.32 8.83 0.59
N GLU A 144 26.62 8.80 0.31
CA GLU A 144 27.41 7.58 0.25
C GLU A 144 27.44 6.85 1.61
N ALA A 145 27.65 7.58 2.71
CA ALA A 145 27.57 7.05 4.06
C ALA A 145 26.17 6.47 4.38
N LYS A 146 25.11 7.14 3.95
CA LYS A 146 23.73 6.67 4.13
C LYS A 146 23.46 5.36 3.37
N ASP A 147 23.97 5.25 2.15
CA ASP A 147 23.77 4.05 1.33
C ASP A 147 24.58 2.86 1.86
N TYR A 148 25.80 3.07 2.34
CA TYR A 148 26.57 2.07 3.07
C TYR A 148 25.83 1.51 4.30
N VAL A 149 25.24 2.40 5.11
CA VAL A 149 24.45 1.97 6.29
C VAL A 149 23.20 1.17 5.87
N LYS A 150 22.54 1.55 4.77
CA LYS A 150 21.40 0.78 4.24
C LYS A 150 21.84 -0.61 3.78
N GLU A 151 22.98 -0.72 3.10
CA GLU A 151 23.51 -2.03 2.66
C GLU A 151 23.85 -2.93 3.84
N LYS A 152 24.50 -2.41 4.88
CA LYS A 152 24.77 -3.16 6.11
C LYS A 152 23.49 -3.64 6.79
N LYS A 153 22.45 -2.79 6.87
CA LYS A 153 21.12 -3.18 7.38
C LYS A 153 20.47 -4.26 6.51
N LYS A 154 20.56 -4.16 5.18
CA LYS A 154 20.06 -5.19 4.24
C LYS A 154 20.80 -6.52 4.43
N LYS A 155 22.13 -6.51 4.56
CA LYS A 155 22.92 -7.72 4.85
C LYS A 155 22.52 -8.34 6.18
N LYS A 156 22.36 -7.55 7.26
CA LYS A 156 21.89 -8.04 8.56
C LYS A 156 20.47 -8.63 8.48
N LYS A 157 19.56 -8.02 7.73
CA LYS A 157 18.22 -8.57 7.46
C LYS A 157 18.25 -9.84 6.61
N ARG A 158 19.11 -9.92 5.59
CA ARG A 158 19.30 -11.14 4.79
C ARG A 158 19.84 -12.27 5.66
N PHE A 159 20.81 -11.97 6.52
CA PHE A 159 21.34 -12.91 7.50
C PHE A 159 20.23 -13.37 8.46
N ALA A 160 19.49 -12.45 9.07
CA ALA A 160 18.34 -12.78 9.92
C ALA A 160 17.28 -13.61 9.18
N LYS A 161 16.99 -13.31 7.91
CA LYS A 161 16.07 -14.10 7.08
C LYS A 161 16.61 -15.49 6.75
N CYS A 162 17.93 -15.64 6.59
CA CYS A 162 18.59 -16.94 6.41
C CYS A 162 18.49 -17.77 7.70
N VAL A 163 18.69 -17.14 8.86
CA VAL A 163 18.51 -17.76 10.18
C VAL A 163 17.06 -18.18 10.41
N VAL A 164 16.07 -17.34 10.09
CA VAL A 164 14.65 -17.70 10.21
C VAL A 164 14.27 -18.86 9.28
N ARG A 165 14.77 -18.84 8.03
CA ARG A 165 14.52 -19.91 7.05
C ARG A 165 15.13 -21.26 7.45
N MET A 166 16.12 -21.28 8.34
CA MET A 166 16.66 -22.52 8.93
C MET A 166 15.75 -23.10 10.03
N CYS A 167 14.85 -22.29 10.60
CA CYS A 167 13.91 -22.70 11.64
C CYS A 167 12.50 -23.03 11.12
N ASP A 168 12.23 -22.74 9.84
CA ASP A 168 10.95 -23.07 9.21
C ASP A 168 11.00 -24.54 8.74
N GLY A 169 10.34 -25.43 9.50
CA GLY A 169 10.09 -26.81 9.08
C GLY A 169 9.35 -26.88 7.73
N PRO A 170 9.32 -28.06 7.07
CA PRO A 170 8.75 -28.21 5.74
C PRO A 170 7.30 -27.69 5.68
N PRO A 171 6.89 -27.03 4.58
CA PRO A 171 5.60 -26.37 4.50
C PRO A 171 4.47 -27.40 4.63
N ARG A 172 3.78 -27.34 5.77
CA ARG A 172 2.52 -28.01 6.01
C ARG A 172 1.42 -27.39 5.14
N ASN A 173 0.53 -28.23 4.64
CA ASN A 173 -0.69 -27.84 3.96
C ASN A 173 -1.52 -26.91 4.85
N LYS A 174 -1.94 -25.76 4.29
CA LYS A 174 -2.71 -24.74 5.03
C LYS A 174 -4.03 -25.34 5.53
N THR A 175 -4.27 -25.17 6.81
CA THR A 175 -5.53 -25.47 7.48
C THR A 175 -6.43 -24.23 7.50
N THR A 176 -7.72 -24.40 7.79
CA THR A 176 -8.67 -23.28 7.95
C THR A 176 -8.17 -22.22 8.94
N TRP A 177 -7.43 -22.63 9.97
CA TRP A 177 -6.81 -21.73 10.95
C TRP A 177 -5.70 -20.85 10.36
N ASP A 178 -4.97 -21.33 9.35
CA ASP A 178 -3.93 -20.54 8.68
C ASP A 178 -4.55 -19.39 7.88
N TYR A 179 -5.73 -19.58 7.30
CA TYR A 179 -6.49 -18.51 6.63
C TYR A 179 -7.04 -17.50 7.63
N MET A 180 -7.57 -17.97 8.76
CA MET A 180 -8.09 -17.10 9.81
C MET A 180 -6.96 -16.28 10.48
N LEU A 181 -5.77 -16.86 10.62
CA LEU A 181 -4.59 -16.15 11.13
C LEU A 181 -4.04 -15.16 10.09
N ASP A 182 -4.01 -15.51 8.80
CA ASP A 182 -3.65 -14.58 7.73
C ASP A 182 -4.62 -13.36 7.71
N GLU A 183 -5.92 -13.59 7.89
CA GLU A 183 -6.93 -12.52 8.01
C GLU A 183 -6.75 -11.70 9.30
N ALA A 184 -6.45 -12.33 10.44
CA ALA A 184 -6.19 -11.63 11.69
C ALA A 184 -4.91 -10.77 11.64
N VAL A 185 -3.85 -11.26 10.97
CA VAL A 185 -2.61 -10.51 10.73
C VAL A 185 -2.89 -9.31 9.83
N TRP A 186 -3.67 -9.51 8.76
CA TRP A 186 -4.08 -8.42 7.86
C TRP A 186 -4.89 -7.35 8.60
N MET A 187 -5.88 -7.74 9.41
CA MET A 187 -6.64 -6.82 10.26
C MET A 187 -5.73 -6.07 11.25
N ALA A 188 -4.78 -6.75 11.88
CA ALA A 188 -3.84 -6.12 12.82
C ALA A 188 -2.90 -5.10 12.14
N GLU A 189 -2.52 -5.34 10.89
CA GLU A 189 -1.75 -4.37 10.09
C GLU A 189 -2.60 -3.17 9.67
N ASP A 190 -3.87 -3.39 9.35
CA ASP A 190 -4.81 -2.32 9.02
C ASP A 190 -5.07 -1.42 10.23
N PHE A 191 -5.36 -1.98 11.41
CA PHE A 191 -5.50 -1.20 12.66
C PHE A 191 -4.25 -0.38 13.00
N LYS A 192 -3.05 -0.92 12.75
CA LYS A 192 -1.79 -0.18 12.93
C LYS A 192 -1.65 0.97 11.95
N CYS A 193 -1.99 0.75 10.68
CA CYS A 193 -2.03 1.80 9.67
C CYS A 193 -3.05 2.88 10.04
N GLU A 194 -4.22 2.44 10.53
CA GLU A 194 -5.30 3.31 10.96
C GLU A 194 -4.87 4.24 12.12
N HIS A 195 -4.31 3.64 13.17
CA HIS A 195 -3.81 4.37 14.32
C HIS A 195 -2.68 5.33 13.93
N SER A 196 -1.76 4.89 13.07
CA SER A 196 -0.63 5.71 12.60
C SER A 196 -1.09 6.95 11.83
N TRP A 197 -2.07 6.83 10.93
CA TRP A 197 -2.57 8.00 10.20
C TRP A 197 -3.39 8.92 11.11
N LYS A 198 -4.20 8.38 12.04
CA LYS A 198 -4.93 9.16 13.05
C LYS A 198 -3.98 10.01 13.90
N VAL A 199 -2.90 9.40 14.42
CA VAL A 199 -1.86 10.11 15.17
C VAL A 199 -1.17 11.18 14.32
N ARG A 200 -0.90 10.90 13.05
CA ARG A 200 -0.29 11.88 12.14
C ARG A 200 -1.22 13.06 11.86
N MET A 201 -2.51 12.83 11.70
CA MET A 201 -3.50 13.88 11.47
C MET A 201 -3.73 14.74 12.71
N ALA A 202 -3.80 14.13 13.89
CA ALA A 202 -3.85 14.86 15.17
C ALA A 202 -2.64 15.80 15.35
N ARG A 203 -1.44 15.37 14.94
CA ARG A 203 -0.23 16.22 14.95
C ARG A 203 -0.32 17.40 13.99
N LEU A 204 -0.93 17.21 12.80
CA LEU A 204 -1.13 18.29 11.82
C LEU A 204 -2.11 19.33 12.36
N ILE A 205 -3.25 18.90 12.90
CA ILE A 205 -4.24 19.79 13.50
C ILE A 205 -3.62 20.57 14.68
N ALA A 206 -2.84 19.90 15.54
CA ALA A 206 -2.14 20.56 16.64
C ALA A 206 -1.10 21.60 16.14
N PHE A 207 -0.45 21.34 15.00
CA PHE A 207 0.47 22.28 14.39
C PHE A 207 -0.25 23.50 13.80
N GLU A 208 -1.36 23.29 13.09
CA GLU A 208 -2.19 24.37 12.55
C GLU A 208 -2.80 25.24 13.64
N ALA A 209 -3.30 24.63 14.72
CA ALA A 209 -3.80 25.35 15.90
C ALA A 209 -2.71 26.23 16.54
N LYS A 210 -1.48 25.71 16.67
CA LYS A 210 -0.33 26.48 17.17
C LYS A 210 0.00 27.65 16.24
N ASP A 211 -0.02 27.45 14.93
CA ASP A 211 0.28 28.51 13.95
C ASP A 211 -0.80 29.61 13.95
N TYR A 212 -2.07 29.23 14.12
CA TYR A 212 -3.18 30.16 14.26
C TYR A 212 -3.05 31.04 15.52
N VAL A 213 -2.75 30.45 16.68
CA VAL A 213 -2.49 31.19 17.92
C VAL A 213 -1.30 32.13 17.77
N LYS A 214 -0.22 31.67 17.11
CA LYS A 214 0.98 32.49 16.88
C LYS A 214 0.66 33.70 16.00
N LYS A 215 -0.07 33.52 14.90
CA LYS A 215 -0.49 34.61 14.01
C LYS A 215 -1.40 35.62 14.73
N LYS A 216 -2.35 35.16 15.54
CA LYS A 216 -3.25 36.03 16.31
C LYS A 216 -2.50 36.87 17.36
N ARG A 217 -1.37 36.37 17.90
CA ARG A 217 -0.51 37.09 18.86
C ARG A 217 0.31 38.22 18.24
N PHE A 218 0.53 38.22 16.92
CA PHE A 218 1.25 39.28 16.19
C PHE A 218 0.33 40.34 15.56
N VAL A 219 -0.99 40.19 15.69
CA VAL A 219 -2.01 41.11 15.14
C VAL A 219 -2.63 42.00 16.24
N LYS A 220 -2.08 41.93 17.46
CA LYS A 220 -2.28 42.91 18.54
C LYS A 220 -0.96 43.63 18.77
#